data_AF-A0A6M0J7W5-F1
#
_entry.id   AF-A0A6M0J7W5-F1
#
_cell.length_a   1.000
_cell.length_b   1.000
_cell.length_c   1.000
_cell.angle_alpha   90.00
_cell.angle_beta   90.00
_cell.angle_gamma   90.00
#
_symmetry.space_group_name_H-M   'P 1'
#
loop_
_entity.id
_entity.type
_entity.pdbx_description
1 polymer ?
#
loop_
_entity_poly.entity_id
_entity_poly.type
_entity_poly.pdbx_seq_one_letter_code
_entity_poly.pdbx_strand_id
1 'polypeptide(L)'
;MLEFWNGIVAYKQFIPHGHCYLWKPELLGLHILSDSLIALAYYSIPISLIYFVRQRQDLPFNSIFLLFAAFIISCGTSHFSEIWTLWYPTYWLSGFIKALTALVSVYTSLTLSALIPKALNLPSSAQLEAANLELKKEISERQLAESALRDNEDRLQMAIASAQLGTWDWNLVTGELKWDTGCKAMFGLPSDANTSIELFFEGLHPDDRSRLGEIIQEALNPASGGVYDTEYRTIGIFDRVERWLRDLLN
;
A
#
# COMPACT_ATOMS: atom_id res chain seq x y z
N MET A 1 -32.56 -9.02 -47.77
CA MET A 1 -31.32 -8.52 -47.14
C MET A 1 -30.49 -7.70 -48.15
N LEU A 2 -30.22 -8.18 -49.37
CA LEU A 2 -29.48 -7.44 -50.42
C LEU A 2 -30.18 -6.14 -50.90
N GLU A 3 -31.51 -6.08 -50.98
CA GLU A 3 -32.22 -4.86 -51.40
C GLU A 3 -32.15 -3.71 -50.38
N PHE A 4 -32.11 -4.03 -49.09
CA PHE A 4 -31.94 -3.04 -48.02
C PHE A 4 -30.53 -2.41 -48.06
N TRP A 5 -29.50 -3.24 -48.27
CA TRP A 5 -28.12 -2.77 -48.47
C TRP A 5 -27.98 -1.92 -49.75
N ASN A 6 -28.67 -2.28 -50.83
CA ASN A 6 -28.71 -1.48 -52.06
C ASN A 6 -29.42 -0.14 -51.86
N GLY A 7 -30.47 -0.07 -51.02
CA GLY A 7 -31.16 1.17 -50.66
C GLY A 7 -30.33 2.12 -49.78
N ILE A 8 -29.53 1.59 -48.85
CA ILE A 8 -28.59 2.37 -48.03
C ILE A 8 -27.50 3.02 -48.88
N VAL A 9 -27.09 2.36 -49.97
CA VAL A 9 -26.06 2.83 -50.91
C VAL A 9 -26.69 3.46 -52.18
N ALA A 10 -28.02 3.60 -52.25
CA ALA A 10 -28.73 4.14 -53.42
C ALA A 10 -28.54 5.66 -53.56
N TYR A 11 -27.34 6.08 -53.96
CA TYR A 11 -26.99 7.47 -54.23
C TYR A 11 -27.78 8.08 -55.41
N LYS A 12 -28.39 7.25 -56.27
CA LYS A 12 -29.10 7.70 -57.48
C LYS A 12 -30.46 8.37 -57.22
N GLN A 13 -31.03 8.22 -56.03
CA GLN A 13 -32.35 8.79 -55.69
C GLN A 13 -32.26 10.19 -55.07
N PHE A 14 -31.05 10.64 -54.72
CA PHE A 14 -30.83 11.86 -53.97
C PHE A 14 -29.90 12.81 -54.75
N ILE A 15 -30.00 14.11 -54.47
CA ILE A 15 -29.15 15.13 -55.08
C ILE A 15 -27.95 15.38 -54.15
N PRO A 16 -26.69 15.39 -54.64
CA PRO A 16 -25.51 15.76 -53.85
C PRO A 16 -25.59 17.17 -53.25
N HIS A 17 -24.98 17.39 -52.07
CA HIS A 17 -24.97 18.72 -51.42
C HIS A 17 -24.28 19.80 -52.25
N GLY A 18 -23.36 19.44 -53.17
CA GLY A 18 -22.74 20.41 -54.08
C GLY A 18 -23.77 21.19 -54.92
N HIS A 19 -24.91 20.58 -55.25
CA HIS A 19 -26.00 21.27 -55.95
C HIS A 19 -26.70 22.31 -55.07
N CYS A 20 -26.79 22.09 -53.75
CA CYS A 20 -27.32 23.09 -52.82
C CYS A 20 -26.43 24.35 -52.79
N TYR A 21 -25.13 24.18 -53.01
CA TYR A 21 -24.17 25.30 -53.13
C TYR A 21 -24.07 25.87 -54.55
N LEU A 22 -24.89 25.37 -55.49
CA LEU A 22 -24.84 25.74 -56.91
C LEU A 22 -23.44 25.58 -57.53
N TRP A 23 -22.59 24.73 -56.93
CA TRP A 23 -21.19 24.57 -57.30
C TRP A 23 -20.38 25.88 -57.34
N LYS A 24 -20.75 26.88 -56.52
CA LYS A 24 -19.98 28.12 -56.40
C LYS A 24 -18.62 27.83 -55.76
N PRO A 25 -17.49 28.11 -56.43
CA PRO A 25 -16.18 27.67 -55.99
C PRO A 25 -15.73 28.28 -54.66
N GLU A 26 -16.15 29.52 -54.35
CA GLU A 26 -15.79 30.19 -53.11
C GLU A 26 -16.45 29.53 -51.89
N LEU A 27 -17.74 29.22 -52.01
CA LEU A 27 -18.52 28.59 -50.93
C LEU A 27 -18.11 27.12 -50.76
N LEU A 28 -17.93 26.41 -51.87
CA LEU A 28 -17.48 25.01 -51.85
C LEU A 28 -16.09 24.89 -51.25
N GLY A 29 -15.15 25.76 -51.65
CA GLY A 29 -13.79 25.79 -51.11
C GLY A 29 -13.76 26.06 -49.61
N LEU A 30 -14.63 26.96 -49.12
CA LEU A 30 -14.75 27.25 -47.69
C LEU A 30 -15.18 26.00 -46.89
N HIS A 31 -16.22 25.30 -47.33
CA HIS A 31 -16.70 24.08 -46.67
C HIS A 31 -15.66 22.96 -46.72
N ILE A 32 -15.09 22.68 -47.89
CA ILE A 32 -14.04 21.65 -48.03
C ILE A 32 -12.85 21.95 -47.12
N LEU A 33 -12.35 23.19 -47.11
CA LEU A 33 -11.20 23.56 -46.31
C LEU A 33 -11.49 23.46 -44.82
N SER A 34 -12.62 24.02 -44.36
CA SER A 34 -13.00 24.01 -42.95
C SER A 34 -13.26 22.60 -42.44
N ASP A 35 -14.07 21.78 -43.14
CA ASP A 35 -14.35 20.40 -42.74
C ASP A 35 -13.09 19.53 -42.79
N SER A 36 -12.18 19.75 -43.75
CA SER A 36 -10.89 19.03 -43.80
C SER A 36 -10.02 19.36 -42.59
N LEU A 37 -9.91 20.64 -42.24
CA LEU A 37 -9.13 21.08 -41.08
C LEU A 37 -9.71 20.53 -39.77
N ILE A 38 -11.04 20.55 -39.62
CA ILE A 38 -11.72 20.00 -38.44
C ILE A 38 -11.51 18.48 -38.38
N ALA A 39 -11.69 17.74 -39.49
CA ALA A 39 -11.49 16.30 -39.53
C ALA A 39 -10.04 15.92 -39.15
N LEU A 40 -9.03 16.63 -39.68
CA LEU A 40 -7.63 16.41 -39.34
C LEU A 40 -7.35 16.66 -37.85
N ALA A 41 -7.91 17.74 -37.28
CA ALA A 41 -7.80 18.00 -35.85
C ALA A 41 -8.47 16.89 -35.02
N TYR A 42 -9.66 16.43 -35.43
CA TYR A 42 -10.43 15.41 -34.73
C TYR A 42 -9.85 14.00 -34.87
N TYR A 43 -8.99 13.73 -35.85
CA TYR A 43 -8.20 12.49 -35.85
C TYR A 43 -6.88 12.61 -35.09
N SER A 44 -6.23 13.78 -35.09
CA SER A 44 -4.94 13.97 -34.40
C SER A 44 -5.07 14.07 -32.88
N ILE A 45 -6.07 14.78 -32.33
CA ILE A 45 -6.27 14.92 -30.88
C ILE A 45 -6.45 13.55 -30.20
N PRO A 46 -7.31 12.64 -30.68
CA PRO A 46 -7.48 11.32 -30.09
C PRO A 46 -6.22 10.46 -30.17
N ILE A 47 -5.42 10.57 -31.24
CA ILE A 47 -4.14 9.85 -31.34
C ILE A 47 -3.20 10.28 -30.21
N SER A 48 -3.03 11.59 -30.00
CA SER A 48 -2.22 12.13 -28.90
C SER A 48 -2.75 11.72 -27.53
N LEU A 49 -4.07 11.72 -27.36
CA LEU A 49 -4.72 11.35 -26.10
C LEU A 49 -4.57 9.85 -25.80
N ILE A 50 -4.75 8.98 -26.79
CA ILE A 50 -4.50 7.53 -26.66
C ILE A 50 -3.02 7.25 -26.35
N TYR A 51 -2.10 7.95 -27.01
CA TYR A 51 -0.67 7.86 -26.71
C TYR A 51 -0.37 8.25 -25.26
N PHE A 52 -0.90 9.39 -24.78
CA PHE A 52 -0.73 9.84 -23.40
C PHE A 52 -1.26 8.83 -22.37
N VAL A 53 -2.48 8.32 -22.57
CA VAL A 53 -3.09 7.33 -21.67
C VAL A 53 -2.30 6.02 -21.66
N ARG A 54 -1.73 5.60 -22.79
CA ARG A 54 -0.85 4.42 -22.84
C ARG A 54 0.47 4.62 -22.12
N GLN A 55 1.01 5.85 -22.15
CA GLN A 55 2.28 6.17 -21.51
C GLN A 55 2.13 6.33 -19.99
N ARG A 56 0.95 6.76 -19.52
CA ARG A 56 0.70 7.15 -18.14
C ARG A 56 -0.23 6.17 -17.40
N GLN A 57 0.36 5.25 -16.64
CA GLN A 57 -0.37 4.16 -15.95
C GLN A 57 -1.06 4.57 -14.64
N ASP A 58 -0.73 5.73 -14.06
CA ASP A 58 -1.28 6.25 -12.80
C ASP A 58 -2.58 7.06 -13.00
N LEU A 59 -3.16 7.05 -14.20
CA LEU A 59 -4.37 7.83 -14.49
C LEU A 59 -5.61 7.17 -13.88
N PRO A 60 -6.27 7.81 -12.90
CA PRO A 60 -7.57 7.35 -12.46
C PRO A 60 -8.56 7.49 -13.63
N PHE A 61 -9.40 6.48 -13.81
CA PHE A 61 -10.50 6.50 -14.79
C PHE A 61 -10.07 6.62 -16.26
N ASN A 62 -9.00 5.92 -16.66
CA ASN A 62 -8.47 5.86 -18.03
C ASN A 62 -9.54 5.60 -19.13
N SER A 63 -10.62 4.90 -18.81
CA SER A 63 -11.71 4.59 -19.74
C SER A 63 -12.45 5.83 -20.24
N ILE A 64 -12.53 6.90 -19.44
CA ILE A 64 -13.17 8.16 -19.87
C ILE A 64 -12.38 8.82 -21.00
N PHE A 65 -11.06 8.82 -20.91
CA PHE A 65 -10.21 9.36 -21.96
C PHE A 65 -10.43 8.61 -23.28
N LEU A 66 -10.57 7.29 -23.24
CA LEU A 66 -10.91 6.49 -24.44
C LEU A 66 -12.31 6.78 -24.98
N LEU A 67 -13.30 7.04 -24.12
CA LEU A 67 -14.64 7.46 -24.54
C LEU A 67 -14.62 8.83 -25.23
N PHE A 68 -13.86 9.79 -24.69
CA PHE A 68 -13.64 11.08 -25.36
C PHE A 68 -12.92 10.91 -26.70
N ALA A 69 -11.91 10.05 -26.79
CA ALA A 69 -11.25 9.74 -28.05
C ALA A 69 -12.25 9.16 -29.08
N ALA A 70 -13.07 8.19 -28.69
CA ALA A 70 -14.09 7.59 -29.55
C ALA A 70 -15.15 8.62 -30.01
N PHE A 71 -15.60 9.50 -29.11
CA PHE A 71 -16.51 10.60 -29.41
C PHE A 71 -15.91 11.56 -30.44
N ILE A 72 -14.67 12.03 -30.23
CA ILE A 72 -14.00 12.97 -31.12
C ILE A 72 -13.75 12.34 -32.51
N ILE A 73 -13.34 11.06 -32.56
CA ILE A 73 -13.19 10.32 -33.83
C ILE A 73 -14.52 10.27 -34.58
N SER A 74 -15.62 9.93 -33.89
CA SER A 74 -16.96 9.87 -34.48
C SER A 74 -17.40 11.23 -35.05
N CYS A 75 -17.13 12.32 -34.33
CA CYS A 75 -17.33 13.68 -34.85
C CYS A 75 -16.45 13.97 -36.07
N GLY A 76 -15.18 13.56 -36.08
CA GLY A 76 -14.27 13.72 -37.22
C GLY A 76 -14.76 13.00 -38.48
N THR A 77 -15.32 11.80 -38.30
CA THR A 77 -15.94 11.03 -39.39
C THR A 77 -17.19 11.73 -39.94
N SER A 78 -17.92 12.50 -39.13
CA SER A 78 -19.05 13.29 -39.63
C SER A 78 -18.62 14.42 -40.58
N HIS A 79 -17.55 15.16 -40.27
CA HIS A 79 -16.99 16.18 -41.18
C HIS A 79 -16.46 15.58 -42.49
N PHE A 80 -15.80 14.42 -42.41
CA PHE A 80 -15.41 13.68 -43.61
C PHE A 80 -16.63 13.28 -44.45
N SER A 81 -17.71 12.83 -43.80
CA SER A 81 -18.96 12.49 -44.47
C SER A 81 -19.62 13.70 -45.13
N GLU A 82 -19.57 14.89 -44.54
CA GLU A 82 -20.14 16.10 -45.14
C GLU A 82 -19.40 16.46 -46.44
N ILE A 83 -18.06 16.42 -46.43
CA ILE A 83 -17.24 16.59 -47.64
C ILE A 83 -17.61 15.55 -48.71
N TRP A 84 -17.71 14.28 -48.32
CA TRP A 84 -18.10 13.21 -49.24
C TRP A 84 -19.48 13.45 -49.88
N THR A 85 -20.44 13.95 -49.10
CA THR A 85 -21.82 14.20 -49.56
C THR A 85 -21.96 15.34 -50.57
N LEU A 86 -20.92 16.16 -50.74
CA LEU A 86 -20.87 17.18 -51.80
C LEU A 86 -20.93 16.56 -53.19
N TRP A 87 -20.32 15.40 -53.39
CA TRP A 87 -20.31 14.66 -54.66
C TRP A 87 -21.22 13.43 -54.65
N TYR A 88 -21.34 12.74 -53.52
CA TYR A 88 -22.07 11.47 -53.41
C TYR A 88 -23.11 11.53 -52.28
N PRO A 89 -24.42 11.58 -52.58
CA PRO A 89 -25.48 11.81 -51.60
C PRO A 89 -25.81 10.58 -50.74
N THR A 90 -24.83 10.11 -49.97
CA THR A 90 -24.94 8.96 -49.05
C THR A 90 -25.55 9.38 -47.71
N TYR A 91 -26.76 9.94 -47.74
CA TYR A 91 -27.42 10.50 -46.55
C TYR A 91 -27.73 9.47 -45.46
N TRP A 92 -28.01 8.23 -45.82
CA TRP A 92 -28.18 7.14 -44.85
C TRP A 92 -26.90 6.87 -44.05
N LEU A 93 -25.73 6.91 -44.70
CA LEU A 93 -24.44 6.74 -44.03
C LEU A 93 -24.15 7.93 -43.10
N SER A 94 -24.35 9.16 -43.57
CA SER A 94 -24.21 10.37 -42.74
C SER A 94 -25.14 10.32 -41.52
N GLY A 95 -26.40 9.90 -41.72
CA GLY A 95 -27.38 9.70 -40.65
C GLY A 95 -26.95 8.65 -39.64
N PHE A 96 -26.40 7.52 -40.08
CA PHE A 96 -25.88 6.49 -39.19
C PHE A 96 -24.67 6.97 -38.38
N ILE A 97 -23.74 7.70 -39.01
CA ILE A 97 -22.60 8.32 -38.33
C ILE A 97 -23.12 9.26 -37.23
N LYS A 98 -24.06 10.16 -37.55
CA LYS A 98 -24.66 11.09 -36.59
C LYS A 98 -25.38 10.37 -35.44
N ALA A 99 -26.11 9.29 -35.73
CA ALA A 99 -26.78 8.48 -34.72
C ALA A 99 -25.77 7.80 -33.78
N LEU A 100 -24.68 7.24 -34.32
CA LEU A 100 -23.60 6.65 -33.54
C LEU A 100 -22.91 7.71 -32.67
N THR A 101 -22.61 8.89 -33.23
CA THR A 101 -22.04 10.02 -32.48
C THR A 101 -22.95 10.42 -31.32
N ALA A 102 -24.27 10.53 -31.56
CA ALA A 102 -25.23 10.86 -30.52
C ALA A 102 -25.27 9.81 -29.40
N LEU A 103 -25.26 8.52 -29.74
CA LEU A 103 -25.22 7.43 -28.76
C LEU A 103 -23.95 7.50 -27.89
N VAL A 104 -22.78 7.65 -28.52
CA VAL A 104 -21.50 7.80 -27.80
C VAL A 104 -21.50 9.06 -26.93
N SER A 105 -22.08 10.16 -27.40
CA SER A 105 -22.17 11.43 -26.64
C SER A 105 -23.03 11.29 -25.40
N VAL A 106 -24.23 10.71 -25.53
CA VAL A 106 -25.15 10.48 -24.40
C VAL A 106 -24.49 9.54 -23.39
N TYR A 107 -23.91 8.44 -23.86
CA TYR A 107 -23.19 7.50 -23.00
C TYR A 107 -22.02 8.16 -22.26
N THR A 108 -21.22 8.99 -22.95
CA THR A 108 -20.11 9.73 -22.36
C THR A 108 -20.61 10.72 -21.31
N SER A 109 -21.69 11.45 -21.58
CA SER A 109 -22.29 12.41 -20.64
C SER A 109 -22.81 11.75 -19.37
N LEU A 110 -23.50 10.61 -19.49
CA LEU A 110 -23.98 9.84 -18.33
C LEU A 110 -22.81 9.29 -17.50
N THR A 111 -21.79 8.74 -18.16
CA THR A 111 -20.59 8.22 -17.51
C THR A 111 -19.84 9.32 -16.77
N LEU A 112 -19.66 10.49 -17.39
CA LEU A 112 -18.97 11.63 -16.80
C LEU A 112 -19.71 12.15 -15.56
N SER A 113 -21.03 12.29 -15.65
CA SER A 113 -21.86 12.74 -14.52
C SER A 113 -21.74 11.82 -13.31
N ALA A 114 -21.67 10.50 -13.54
CA ALA A 114 -21.44 9.51 -12.48
C ALA A 114 -20.00 9.53 -11.94
N LEU A 115 -19.03 10.04 -12.71
CA LEU A 115 -17.62 10.02 -12.35
C LEU A 115 -17.13 11.29 -11.66
N ILE A 116 -17.69 12.46 -11.98
CA ILE A 116 -17.37 13.74 -11.33
C ILE A 116 -17.31 13.62 -9.80
N PRO A 117 -18.32 13.06 -9.10
CA PRO A 117 -18.23 12.94 -7.64
C PRO A 117 -17.09 12.03 -7.19
N LYS A 118 -16.75 10.98 -7.96
CA LYS A 118 -15.61 10.10 -7.64
C LYS A 118 -14.27 10.79 -7.84
N ALA A 119 -14.15 11.63 -8.87
CA ALA A 119 -12.95 12.40 -9.14
C ALA A 119 -12.70 13.49 -8.08
N LEU A 120 -13.77 14.12 -7.58
CA LEU A 120 -13.68 15.14 -6.52
C LEU A 120 -13.28 14.56 -5.15
N ASN A 121 -13.51 13.27 -4.92
CA ASN A 121 -13.12 12.58 -3.69
C ASN A 121 -11.65 12.13 -3.67
N LEU A 122 -10.92 12.27 -4.78
CA LEU A 122 -9.49 11.94 -4.80
C LEU A 122 -8.72 12.98 -3.97
N PRO A 123 -7.79 12.54 -3.10
CA PRO A 123 -7.02 13.47 -2.30
C PRO A 123 -6.17 14.38 -3.20
N SER A 124 -6.12 15.66 -2.85
CA SER A 124 -5.29 16.62 -3.57
C SER A 124 -3.81 16.37 -3.27
N SER A 125 -2.92 16.84 -4.15
CA SER A 125 -1.46 16.77 -3.92
C SER A 125 -1.06 17.41 -2.58
N ALA A 126 -1.70 18.52 -2.21
CA ALA A 126 -1.46 19.20 -0.94
C ALA A 126 -1.86 18.35 0.28
N GLN A 127 -2.97 17.60 0.20
CA GLN A 127 -3.37 16.68 1.26
C GLN A 127 -2.39 15.52 1.41
N LEU A 128 -1.92 14.96 0.29
CA LEU A 128 -0.90 13.91 0.30
C LEU A 128 0.43 14.40 0.88
N GLU A 129 0.84 15.62 0.56
CA GLU A 129 2.04 16.24 1.14
C GLU A 129 1.90 16.45 2.65
N ALA A 130 0.76 16.94 3.11
CA ALA A 130 0.49 17.11 4.54
C ALA A 130 0.53 15.77 5.29
N ALA A 131 -0.11 14.73 4.75
CA ALA A 131 -0.07 13.38 5.33
C ALA A 131 1.36 12.81 5.36
N ASN A 132 2.15 13.04 4.30
CA ASN A 132 3.55 12.61 4.27
C ASN A 132 4.41 13.34 5.30
N LEU A 133 4.16 14.62 5.56
CA LEU A 133 4.87 15.38 6.60
C LEU A 133 4.50 14.88 8.00
N GLU A 134 3.22 14.59 8.23
CA GLU A 134 2.74 14.02 9.49
C GLU A 134 3.35 12.64 9.74
N LEU A 135 3.32 11.74 8.74
CA LEU A 135 3.96 10.43 8.83
C LEU A 135 5.47 10.51 9.09
N LYS A 136 6.16 11.45 8.44
CA LYS A 136 7.60 11.67 8.69
C LYS A 136 7.88 12.12 10.12
N LYS A 137 7.00 12.96 10.68
CA LYS A 137 7.10 13.40 12.07
C LYS A 137 6.90 12.22 13.03
N GLU A 138 5.86 11.42 12.82
CA GLU A 138 5.57 10.24 13.64
C GLU A 138 6.73 9.23 13.59
N ILE A 139 7.28 8.96 12.41
CA ILE A 139 8.48 8.10 12.26
C ILE A 139 9.66 8.66 13.04
N SER A 140 9.92 9.97 12.97
CA SER A 140 11.00 10.60 13.71
C SER A 140 10.80 10.49 15.23
N GLU A 141 9.60 10.71 15.73
CA GLU A 141 9.26 10.59 17.16
C GLU A 141 9.42 9.15 17.63
N ARG A 142 8.95 8.19 16.85
CA ARG A 142 9.13 6.76 17.12
C ARG A 142 10.60 6.35 17.16
N GLN A 143 11.41 6.81 16.21
CA GLN A 143 12.85 6.52 16.17
C GLN A 143 13.59 7.09 17.39
N LEU A 144 13.23 8.29 17.83
CA LEU A 144 13.79 8.89 19.04
C LEU A 144 13.43 8.07 20.29
N ALA A 145 12.17 7.62 20.39
CA ALA A 145 11.72 6.77 21.50
C ALA A 145 12.42 5.41 21.51
N GLU A 146 12.57 4.76 20.34
CA GLU A 146 13.29 3.49 20.20
C GLU A 146 14.77 3.64 20.57
N SER A 147 15.42 4.73 20.15
CA SER A 147 16.81 5.01 20.52
C SER A 147 16.96 5.25 22.03
N ALA A 148 16.06 6.03 22.64
CA ALA A 148 16.10 6.29 24.08
C ALA A 148 15.84 5.01 24.90
N LEU A 149 14.95 4.13 24.41
CA LEU A 149 14.72 2.84 25.04
C LEU A 149 15.98 1.98 24.99
N ARG A 150 16.61 1.87 23.82
CA ARG A 150 17.85 1.13 23.64
C ARG A 150 18.99 1.66 24.52
N ASP A 151 19.18 2.98 24.57
CA ASP A 151 20.18 3.59 25.43
C ASP A 151 19.94 3.29 26.92
N ASN A 152 18.67 3.22 27.35
CA ASN A 152 18.31 2.84 28.71
C ASN A 152 18.55 1.35 28.96
N GLU A 153 18.22 0.47 28.03
CA GLU A 153 18.51 -0.97 28.11
C GLU A 153 20.01 -1.23 28.23
N ASP A 154 20.82 -0.60 27.38
CA ASP A 154 22.29 -0.70 27.42
C ASP A 154 22.84 -0.20 28.77
N ARG A 155 22.32 0.91 29.29
CA ARG A 155 22.69 1.43 30.62
C ARG A 155 22.29 0.48 31.75
N LEU A 156 21.10 -0.11 31.70
CA LEU A 156 20.64 -1.09 32.69
C LEU A 156 21.54 -2.32 32.67
N GLN A 157 21.86 -2.86 31.48
CA GLN A 157 22.78 -3.99 31.36
C GLN A 157 24.18 -3.67 31.89
N MET A 158 24.71 -2.48 31.61
CA MET A 158 26.00 -2.04 32.16
C MET A 158 25.97 -1.91 33.69
N ALA A 159 24.86 -1.41 34.26
CA ALA A 159 24.68 -1.30 35.71
C ALA A 159 24.62 -2.67 36.39
N ILE A 160 23.85 -3.62 35.82
CA ILE A 160 23.78 -5.02 36.28
C ILE A 160 25.17 -5.66 36.25
N ALA A 161 25.88 -5.54 35.12
CA ALA A 161 27.22 -6.11 34.96
C ALA A 161 28.24 -5.51 35.95
N SER A 162 28.21 -4.20 36.16
CA SER A 162 29.14 -3.50 37.07
C SER A 162 28.87 -3.82 38.54
N ALA A 163 27.60 -4.01 38.91
CA ALA A 163 27.19 -4.42 40.24
C ALA A 163 27.43 -5.91 40.52
N GLN A 164 27.93 -6.68 39.53
CA GLN A 164 28.04 -8.13 39.58
C GLN A 164 26.72 -8.78 40.02
N LEU A 165 25.60 -8.26 39.52
CA LEU A 165 24.29 -8.82 39.76
C LEU A 165 23.96 -9.83 38.67
N GLY A 166 23.21 -10.85 39.06
CA GLY A 166 22.58 -11.78 38.14
C GLY A 166 21.07 -11.73 38.37
N THR A 167 20.31 -11.77 37.30
CA THR A 167 18.86 -11.82 37.34
C THR A 167 18.37 -13.19 36.89
N TRP A 168 17.27 -13.62 37.49
CA TRP A 168 16.57 -14.82 37.12
C TRP A 168 15.07 -14.54 37.09
N ASP A 169 14.37 -15.22 36.19
CA ASP A 169 12.91 -15.14 36.03
C ASP A 169 12.37 -16.56 35.94
N TRP A 170 11.48 -16.91 36.87
CA TRP A 170 10.81 -18.20 36.88
C TRP A 170 9.34 -18.04 36.52
N ASN A 171 8.98 -18.46 35.31
CA ASN A 171 7.59 -18.56 34.92
C ASN A 171 6.97 -19.83 35.50
N LEU A 172 6.23 -19.69 36.59
CA LEU A 172 5.58 -20.80 37.30
C LEU A 172 4.47 -21.49 36.47
N VAL A 173 3.92 -20.83 35.45
CA VAL A 173 2.87 -21.41 34.59
C VAL A 173 3.47 -22.32 33.53
N THR A 174 4.55 -21.89 32.89
CA THR A 174 5.23 -22.67 31.84
C THR A 174 6.32 -23.59 32.40
N GLY A 175 6.76 -23.33 33.64
CA GLY A 175 7.92 -23.98 34.25
C GLY A 175 9.27 -23.44 33.74
N GLU A 176 9.27 -22.43 32.87
CA GLU A 176 10.49 -21.89 32.26
C GLU A 176 11.28 -21.05 33.28
N LEU A 177 12.52 -21.47 33.57
CA LEU A 177 13.45 -20.72 34.40
C LEU A 177 14.54 -20.10 33.52
N LYS A 178 14.60 -18.77 33.47
CA LYS A 178 15.59 -18.02 32.70
C LYS A 178 16.58 -17.37 33.63
N TRP A 179 17.86 -17.58 33.37
CA TRP A 179 18.95 -16.83 34.01
C TRP A 179 19.64 -15.94 33.00
N ASP A 180 19.98 -14.73 33.39
CA ASP A 180 20.86 -13.89 32.59
C ASP A 180 22.31 -14.39 32.61
N THR A 181 23.17 -13.72 31.85
CA THR A 181 24.59 -14.06 31.76
C THR A 181 25.31 -13.93 33.11
N GLY A 182 24.90 -12.98 33.96
CA GLY A 182 25.51 -12.76 35.28
C GLY A 182 25.22 -13.92 36.23
N CYS A 183 23.95 -14.32 36.33
CA CYS A 183 23.51 -15.44 37.15
C CYS A 183 24.14 -16.76 36.67
N LYS A 184 24.19 -17.02 35.35
CA LYS A 184 24.91 -18.18 34.79
C LYS A 184 26.39 -18.21 35.20
N ALA A 185 27.08 -17.07 35.14
CA ALA A 185 28.49 -16.98 35.54
C ALA A 185 28.69 -17.24 37.05
N MET A 186 27.75 -16.82 37.90
CA MET A 186 27.77 -17.13 39.34
C MET A 186 27.66 -18.63 39.62
N PHE A 187 26.92 -19.38 38.81
CA PHE A 187 26.83 -20.84 38.87
C PHE A 187 27.94 -21.58 38.08
N GLY A 188 28.91 -20.84 37.52
CA GLY A 188 30.00 -21.40 36.72
C GLY A 188 29.53 -22.03 35.40
N LEU A 189 28.43 -21.54 34.83
CA LEU A 189 27.85 -22.02 33.57
C LEU A 189 28.28 -21.14 32.38
N PRO A 190 28.42 -21.71 31.17
CA PRO A 190 28.59 -20.92 29.96
C PRO A 190 27.29 -20.15 29.62
N SER A 191 27.41 -19.06 28.86
CA SER A 191 26.28 -18.16 28.56
C SER A 191 25.15 -18.81 27.77
N ASP A 192 25.44 -19.86 26.99
CA ASP A 192 24.51 -20.64 26.17
C ASP A 192 23.92 -21.86 26.89
N ALA A 193 24.29 -22.11 28.16
CA ALA A 193 23.74 -23.23 28.92
C ALA A 193 22.22 -23.11 29.08
N ASN A 194 21.52 -24.23 28.94
CA ASN A 194 20.11 -24.35 29.34
C ASN A 194 20.02 -24.26 30.87
N THR A 195 18.98 -23.61 31.36
CA THR A 195 18.73 -23.38 32.78
C THR A 195 17.47 -24.12 33.20
N SER A 196 17.50 -24.74 34.38
CA SER A 196 16.36 -25.42 34.97
C SER A 196 16.46 -25.37 36.49
N ILE A 197 15.34 -25.63 37.16
CA ILE A 197 15.32 -25.67 38.63
C ILE A 197 16.15 -26.84 39.16
N GLU A 198 16.28 -27.94 38.43
CA GLU A 198 17.15 -29.06 38.79
C GLU A 198 18.62 -28.63 38.75
N LEU A 199 19.01 -27.85 37.73
CA LEU A 199 20.36 -27.32 37.60
C LEU A 199 20.70 -26.35 38.74
N PHE A 200 19.72 -25.56 39.19
CA PHE A 200 19.84 -24.73 40.40
C PHE A 200 20.25 -25.58 41.60
N PHE A 201 19.47 -26.62 41.91
CA PHE A 201 19.74 -27.49 43.06
C PHE A 201 21.05 -28.29 42.90
N GLU A 202 21.46 -28.62 41.68
CA GLU A 202 22.75 -29.25 41.41
C GLU A 202 23.93 -28.34 41.78
N GLY A 203 23.85 -27.06 41.40
CA GLY A 203 24.88 -26.05 41.67
C GLY A 203 24.93 -25.57 43.12
N LEU A 204 23.92 -25.86 43.95
CA LEU A 204 23.93 -25.54 45.38
C LEU A 204 24.85 -26.48 46.18
N HIS A 205 25.53 -25.90 47.18
CA HIS A 205 26.31 -26.67 48.15
C HIS A 205 25.39 -27.69 48.88
N PRO A 206 25.82 -28.96 49.06
CA PRO A 206 24.96 -30.01 49.65
C PRO A 206 24.29 -29.63 50.98
N ASP A 207 25.02 -28.94 51.85
CA ASP A 207 24.52 -28.48 53.17
C ASP A 207 23.40 -27.44 53.08
N ASP A 208 23.33 -26.66 51.98
CA ASP A 208 22.37 -25.55 51.85
C ASP A 208 21.09 -25.98 51.11
N ARG A 209 21.06 -27.14 50.44
CA ARG A 209 19.95 -27.60 49.59
C ARG A 209 18.63 -27.75 50.33
N SER A 210 18.64 -28.42 51.48
CA SER A 210 17.42 -28.65 52.27
C SER A 210 16.81 -27.34 52.76
N ARG A 211 17.65 -26.45 53.30
CA ARG A 211 17.24 -25.13 53.80
C ARG A 211 16.65 -24.26 52.69
N LEU A 212 17.29 -24.20 51.52
CA LEU A 212 16.78 -23.43 50.38
C LEU A 212 15.49 -24.00 49.79
N GLY A 213 15.35 -25.33 49.78
CA GLY A 213 14.11 -25.97 49.35
C GLY A 213 12.90 -25.54 50.19
N GLU A 214 13.08 -25.44 51.51
CA GLU A 214 12.04 -24.94 52.43
C GLU A 214 11.71 -23.46 52.18
N ILE A 215 12.74 -22.61 51.99
CA ILE A 215 12.55 -21.18 51.70
C ILE A 215 11.80 -20.98 50.38
N ILE A 216 12.18 -21.70 49.33
CA ILE A 216 11.52 -21.61 48.02
C ILE A 216 10.08 -22.12 48.11
N GLN A 217 9.82 -23.22 48.82
CA GLN A 217 8.45 -23.70 49.01
C GLN A 217 7.57 -22.68 49.76
N GLU A 218 8.12 -22.03 50.78
CA GLU A 218 7.40 -20.98 51.49
C GLU A 218 7.16 -19.76 50.60
N ALA A 219 8.13 -19.36 49.77
CA ALA A 219 7.95 -18.28 48.81
C ALA A 219 6.90 -18.60 47.72
N LEU A 220 6.76 -19.87 47.33
CA LEU A 220 5.72 -20.32 46.39
C LEU A 220 4.33 -20.38 47.02
N ASN A 221 4.22 -20.33 48.35
CA ASN A 221 2.94 -20.29 49.04
C ASN A 221 2.25 -18.93 48.79
N PRO A 222 1.06 -18.87 48.18
CA PRO A 222 0.38 -17.60 47.90
C PRO A 222 0.11 -16.74 49.15
N ALA A 223 0.12 -17.34 50.34
CA ALA A 223 -0.08 -16.65 51.61
C ALA A 223 1.17 -15.92 52.15
N SER A 224 2.37 -16.26 51.69
CA SER A 224 3.63 -15.68 52.21
C SER A 224 3.99 -14.34 51.57
N GLY A 225 3.36 -14.00 50.44
CA GLY A 225 3.67 -12.81 49.66
C GLY A 225 4.86 -12.98 48.70
N GLY A 226 5.51 -14.15 48.68
CA GLY A 226 6.54 -14.49 47.69
C GLY A 226 7.90 -13.82 47.87
N VAL A 227 8.12 -13.12 48.99
CA VAL A 227 9.36 -12.37 49.25
C VAL A 227 10.33 -13.21 50.05
N TYR A 228 11.60 -13.28 49.65
CA TYR A 228 12.68 -13.83 50.47
C TYR A 228 14.02 -13.13 50.24
N ASP A 229 14.86 -13.18 51.27
CA ASP A 229 16.24 -12.70 51.25
C ASP A 229 17.11 -13.75 51.95
N THR A 230 17.97 -14.42 51.19
CA THR A 230 18.81 -15.49 51.73
C THR A 230 20.20 -15.49 51.11
N GLU A 231 21.18 -15.84 51.92
CA GLU A 231 22.54 -16.12 51.48
C GLU A 231 22.77 -17.64 51.43
N TYR A 232 23.50 -18.11 50.43
CA TYR A 232 23.85 -19.51 50.26
C TYR A 232 25.14 -19.71 49.47
N ARG A 233 25.69 -20.92 49.54
CA ARG A 233 26.87 -21.31 48.79
C ARG A 233 26.49 -22.07 47.52
N THR A 234 27.16 -21.73 46.43
CA THR A 234 27.15 -22.49 45.18
C THR A 234 28.52 -23.10 44.92
N ILE A 235 28.55 -24.29 44.34
CA ILE A 235 29.76 -24.88 43.77
C ILE A 235 29.57 -24.87 42.25
N GLY A 236 30.38 -24.09 41.54
CA GLY A 236 30.23 -23.93 40.11
C GLY A 236 30.27 -25.28 39.38
N ILE A 237 29.33 -25.49 38.46
CA ILE A 237 29.07 -26.82 37.89
C ILE A 237 30.26 -27.30 37.04
N PHE A 238 30.85 -26.38 36.26
CA PHE A 238 32.02 -26.67 35.43
C PHE A 238 33.35 -26.39 36.12
N ASP A 239 33.46 -25.26 36.83
CA ASP A 239 34.73 -24.81 37.41
C ASP A 239 34.99 -25.32 38.83
N ARG A 240 33.98 -25.89 39.50
CA ARG A 240 34.04 -26.42 40.87
C ARG A 240 34.48 -25.39 41.92
N VAL A 241 34.35 -24.10 41.63
CA VAL A 241 34.70 -23.02 42.56
C VAL A 241 33.51 -22.74 43.48
N GLU A 242 33.77 -22.69 44.79
CA GLU A 242 32.78 -22.30 45.78
C GLU A 242 32.60 -20.77 45.81
N ARG A 243 31.34 -20.31 45.80
CA ARG A 243 30.96 -18.89 45.82
C ARG A 243 29.82 -18.68 46.81
N TRP A 244 29.83 -17.53 47.47
CA TRP A 244 28.72 -17.07 48.30
C TRP A 244 27.84 -16.13 47.48
N LEU A 245 26.55 -16.45 47.41
CA LEU A 245 25.55 -15.64 46.72
C LEU A 245 24.49 -15.19 47.71
N ARG A 246 23.98 -13.98 47.51
CA ARG A 246 22.77 -13.49 48.15
C ARG A 246 21.68 -13.42 47.10
N ASP A 247 20.55 -14.04 47.39
CA ASP A 247 19.39 -14.09 46.51
C ASP A 247 18.22 -13.37 47.16
N LEU A 248 17.57 -12.55 46.34
CA LEU A 248 16.55 -11.59 46.74
C LEU A 248 15.38 -11.75 45.78
N LEU A 249 14.25 -12.21 46.30
CA LEU A 249 12.97 -12.20 45.61
C LEU A 249 12.05 -11.21 46.33
N ASN A 250 11.55 -10.20 45.61
CA ASN A 250 10.69 -9.12 46.12
C ASN A 250 9.35 -9.08 45.39
#